data_AF-A0A7S0E1P0-F1
#
_entry.id   AF-A0A7S0E1P0-F1
#
_cell.length_a   1.000
_cell.length_b   1.000
_cell.length_c   1.000
_cell.angle_alpha   90.00
_cell.angle_beta   90.00
_cell.angle_gamma   90.00
#
_symmetry.space_group_name_H-M   'P 1'
#
loop_
_entity.id
_entity.type
_entity.pdbx_description
1 polymer ?
#
loop_
_entity_poly.entity_id
_entity_poly.type
_entity_poly.pdbx_seq_one_letter_code
_entity_poly.pdbx_strand_id
1 'polypeptide(L)'
;VAEEATARQAAEELRVQAVQERQVMEEERDDALHRAAAAEEEAQEAAELAAEAVERAEEAAVRAAEAERTAERSELARSTAEAQGAAWLAEAPAQVRAVEEVRLAGEAAGAAAAAAAREEAEAARAEARAAVQATTAIVVAQEQASASAAEAVVAAHADATAALEQAAKSAAEAASALTEAEQAVADREAMQGELAAAAAARRSAATVEAAEAAARHAAVEAAEAT
;
A
#
# COMPACT_ATOMS: atom_id res chain seq x y z
N VAL A 1 13.42 48.13 15.01
CA VAL A 1 13.10 48.27 13.56
C VAL A 1 13.91 47.29 12.71
N ALA A 2 15.25 47.35 12.67
CA ALA A 2 16.05 46.42 11.86
C ALA A 2 15.97 44.95 12.33
N GLU A 3 16.01 44.70 13.64
CA GLU A 3 15.87 43.37 14.26
C GLU A 3 14.45 42.78 14.08
N GLU A 4 13.43 43.63 14.13
CA GLU A 4 12.03 43.23 13.92
C GLU A 4 11.75 42.86 12.45
N ALA A 5 12.37 43.59 11.51
CA ALA A 5 12.28 43.27 10.09
C ALA A 5 12.97 41.94 9.76
N THR A 6 14.10 41.64 10.40
CA THR A 6 14.81 40.36 10.23
C THR A 6 14.05 39.19 10.86
N ALA A 7 13.46 39.36 12.04
CA ALA A 7 12.62 38.34 12.66
C ALA A 7 11.36 38.02 11.81
N ARG A 8 10.71 39.05 11.25
CA ARG A 8 9.57 38.86 10.33
C ARG A 8 9.97 38.15 9.04
N GLN A 9 11.13 38.47 8.49
CA GLN A 9 11.64 37.79 7.29
C GLN A 9 11.95 36.31 7.58
N ALA A 10 12.61 36.01 8.70
CA ALA A 10 12.89 34.62 9.10
C ALA A 10 11.60 33.81 9.35
N ALA A 11 10.59 34.42 9.96
CA ALA A 11 9.29 33.78 10.15
C ALA A 11 8.56 33.48 8.82
N GLU A 12 8.65 34.39 7.85
CA GLU A 12 8.07 34.18 6.52
C GLU A 12 8.81 33.08 5.74
N GLU A 13 10.15 33.04 5.82
CA GLU A 13 10.96 31.98 5.22
C GLU A 13 10.62 30.60 5.79
N LEU A 14 10.48 30.47 7.12
CA LEU A 14 10.04 29.23 7.77
C LEU A 14 8.61 28.84 7.37
N ARG A 15 7.70 29.81 7.22
CA ARG A 15 6.33 29.54 6.76
C ARG A 15 6.32 29.02 5.32
N VAL A 16 7.10 29.63 4.43
CA VAL A 16 7.23 29.18 3.04
C VAL A 16 7.83 27.78 2.99
N GLN A 17 8.88 27.51 3.77
CA GLN A 17 9.50 26.19 3.85
C GLN A 17 8.52 25.13 4.36
N ALA A 18 7.76 25.41 5.42
CA ALA A 18 6.74 24.48 5.93
C ALA A 18 5.64 24.17 4.91
N VAL A 19 5.24 25.15 4.09
CA VAL A 19 4.27 24.93 3.00
C VAL A 19 4.88 24.06 1.90
N GLN A 20 6.14 24.28 1.53
CA GLN A 20 6.84 23.48 0.53
C GLN A 20 7.02 22.03 0.99
N GLU A 21 7.48 21.81 2.23
CA GLU A 21 7.62 20.47 2.81
C GLU A 21 6.29 19.73 2.86
N ARG A 22 5.20 20.43 3.20
CA ARG A 22 3.85 19.85 3.17
C ARG A 22 3.42 19.45 1.76
N GLN A 23 3.70 20.27 0.75
CA GLN A 23 3.38 19.95 -0.65
C GLN A 23 4.14 18.72 -1.13
N VAL A 24 5.44 18.63 -0.82
CA VAL A 24 6.25 17.46 -1.16
C VAL A 24 5.70 16.19 -0.50
N MET A 25 5.32 16.25 0.78
CA MET A 25 4.70 15.10 1.46
C MET A 25 3.33 14.73 0.88
N GLU A 26 2.52 15.70 0.46
CA GLU A 26 1.24 15.44 -0.22
C GLU A 26 1.47 14.76 -1.57
N GLU A 27 2.46 15.20 -2.35
CA GLU A 27 2.85 14.58 -3.63
C GLU A 27 3.37 13.14 -3.44
N GLU A 28 4.28 12.92 -2.49
CA GLU A 28 4.80 11.58 -2.19
C GLU A 28 3.71 10.61 -1.71
N ARG A 29 2.75 11.12 -0.93
CA ARG A 29 1.57 10.35 -0.52
C ARG A 29 0.71 9.97 -1.73
N ASP A 30 0.42 10.92 -2.60
CA ASP A 30 -0.46 10.69 -3.75
C ASP A 30 0.21 9.72 -4.76
N ASP A 31 1.53 9.80 -4.93
CA ASP A 31 2.33 8.83 -5.70
C ASP A 31 2.33 7.43 -5.06
N ALA A 32 2.41 7.34 -3.73
CA ALA A 32 2.30 6.07 -3.02
C ALA A 32 0.89 5.45 -3.19
N LEU A 33 -0.17 6.27 -3.13
CA LEU A 33 -1.53 5.82 -3.37
C LEU A 33 -1.74 5.35 -4.82
N HIS A 34 -1.17 6.05 -5.81
CA HIS A 34 -1.23 5.62 -7.21
C HIS A 34 -0.51 4.29 -7.43
N ARG A 35 0.68 4.10 -6.84
CA ARG A 35 1.39 2.81 -6.92
C ARG A 35 0.61 1.68 -6.25
N ALA A 36 -0.03 1.95 -5.11
CA ALA A 36 -0.88 0.96 -4.44
C ALA A 36 -2.10 0.58 -5.28
N ALA A 37 -2.78 1.56 -5.89
CA ALA A 37 -3.91 1.32 -6.78
C ALA A 37 -3.51 0.50 -8.02
N ALA A 38 -2.38 0.82 -8.66
CA ALA A 38 -1.88 0.06 -9.79
C ALA A 38 -1.53 -1.40 -9.42
N ALA A 39 -0.92 -1.62 -8.26
CA ALA A 39 -0.64 -2.97 -7.77
C ALA A 39 -1.92 -3.77 -7.44
N GLU A 40 -2.98 -3.10 -6.96
CA GLU A 40 -4.28 -3.73 -6.72
C GLU A 40 -4.95 -4.14 -8.04
N GLU A 41 -4.89 -3.30 -9.08
CA GLU A 41 -5.39 -3.61 -10.42
C GLU A 41 -4.66 -4.83 -11.02
N GLU A 42 -3.33 -4.85 -10.98
CA GLU A 42 -2.53 -6.00 -11.44
C GLU A 42 -2.86 -7.30 -10.67
N ALA A 43 -3.12 -7.20 -9.36
CA ALA A 43 -3.51 -8.34 -8.53
C ALA A 43 -4.91 -8.85 -8.87
N GLN A 44 -5.85 -7.96 -9.20
CA GLN A 44 -7.19 -8.33 -9.66
C GLN A 44 -7.14 -9.03 -11.01
N GLU A 45 -6.40 -8.49 -11.99
CA GLU A 45 -6.20 -9.14 -13.29
C GLU A 45 -5.57 -10.54 -13.15
N ALA A 46 -4.57 -10.69 -12.28
CA ALA A 46 -3.96 -11.99 -12.01
C ALA A 46 -4.95 -12.99 -11.38
N ALA A 47 -5.85 -12.51 -10.50
CA ALA A 47 -6.87 -13.34 -9.88
C ALA A 47 -7.94 -13.80 -10.88
N GLU A 48 -8.34 -12.94 -11.81
CA GLU A 48 -9.24 -13.31 -12.91
C GLU A 48 -8.62 -14.38 -13.81
N LEU A 49 -7.35 -14.21 -14.21
CA LEU A 49 -6.61 -15.20 -14.98
C LEU A 49 -6.46 -16.54 -14.24
N ALA A 50 -6.26 -16.51 -12.92
CA ALA A 50 -6.21 -17.71 -12.10
C ALA A 50 -7.56 -18.43 -12.07
N ALA A 51 -8.66 -17.68 -11.92
CA ALA A 51 -10.02 -18.24 -11.92
C ALA A 51 -10.35 -18.90 -13.26
N GLU A 52 -10.03 -18.25 -14.39
CA GLU A 52 -10.20 -18.86 -15.72
C GLU A 52 -9.36 -20.13 -15.89
N ALA A 53 -8.13 -20.15 -15.36
CA ALA A 53 -7.27 -21.33 -15.43
C ALA A 53 -7.85 -22.50 -14.62
N VAL A 54 -8.43 -22.23 -13.45
CA VAL A 54 -9.13 -23.24 -12.64
C VAL A 54 -10.36 -23.77 -13.36
N GLU A 55 -11.19 -22.90 -13.94
CA GLU A 55 -12.37 -23.31 -14.71
C GLU A 55 -11.99 -24.25 -15.87
N ARG A 56 -10.96 -23.90 -16.66
CA ARG A 56 -10.47 -24.77 -17.74
C ARG A 56 -9.91 -26.09 -17.23
N ALA A 57 -9.27 -26.11 -16.06
CA ALA A 57 -8.77 -27.33 -15.44
C ALA A 57 -9.91 -28.27 -15.01
N GLU A 58 -10.98 -27.70 -14.44
CA GLU A 58 -12.19 -28.45 -14.08
C GLU A 58 -12.89 -29.03 -15.32
N GLU A 59 -13.03 -28.25 -16.39
CA GLU A 59 -13.59 -28.73 -17.66
C GLU A 59 -12.75 -29.87 -18.27
N ALA A 60 -11.41 -29.76 -18.21
CA ALA A 60 -10.50 -30.81 -18.67
C ALA A 60 -10.64 -32.08 -17.83
N ALA A 61 -10.79 -31.95 -16.50
CA ALA A 61 -11.00 -33.08 -15.61
C ALA A 61 -12.33 -33.81 -15.87
N VAL A 62 -13.41 -33.06 -16.14
CA VAL A 62 -14.71 -33.64 -16.52
C VAL A 62 -14.60 -34.42 -17.83
N ARG A 63 -13.97 -33.83 -18.86
CA ARG A 63 -13.74 -34.51 -20.15
C ARG A 63 -12.92 -35.79 -19.99
N ALA A 64 -11.87 -35.78 -19.17
CA ALA A 64 -11.07 -36.97 -18.88
C ALA A 64 -11.91 -38.07 -18.22
N ALA A 65 -12.75 -37.74 -17.24
CA ALA A 65 -13.61 -38.70 -16.56
C ALA A 65 -14.72 -39.26 -17.48
N GLU A 66 -15.17 -38.50 -18.48
CA GLU A 66 -16.11 -38.98 -19.50
C GLU A 66 -15.45 -39.91 -20.52
N ALA A 67 -14.21 -39.60 -20.92
CA ALA A 67 -13.41 -40.46 -21.79
C ALA A 67 -13.13 -41.82 -21.11
N GLU A 68 -12.78 -41.83 -19.82
CA GLU A 68 -12.59 -43.05 -19.03
C GLU A 68 -13.86 -43.91 -18.96
N ARG A 69 -15.01 -43.31 -18.62
CA ARG A 69 -16.31 -44.01 -18.62
C ARG A 69 -16.67 -44.59 -19.99
N THR A 70 -16.29 -43.90 -21.06
CA THR A 70 -16.51 -44.38 -22.44
C THR A 70 -15.61 -45.57 -22.78
N ALA A 71 -14.35 -45.53 -22.33
CA ALA A 71 -13.42 -46.64 -22.47
C ALA A 71 -13.90 -47.88 -21.69
N GLU A 72 -14.34 -47.71 -20.43
CA GLU A 72 -14.90 -48.79 -19.61
C GLU A 72 -16.14 -49.43 -20.25
N ARG A 73 -17.06 -48.60 -20.78
CA ARG A 73 -18.25 -49.10 -21.48
C ARG A 73 -17.89 -49.87 -22.74
N SER A 74 -16.89 -49.43 -23.48
CA SER A 74 -16.39 -50.12 -24.68
C SER A 74 -15.76 -51.47 -24.33
N GLU A 75 -14.98 -51.53 -23.24
CA GLU A 75 -14.41 -52.79 -22.75
C GLU A 75 -15.47 -53.79 -22.28
N LEU A 76 -16.50 -53.31 -21.58
CA LEU A 76 -17.64 -54.14 -21.15
C LEU A 76 -18.43 -54.68 -22.36
N ALA A 77 -18.68 -53.82 -23.36
CA ALA A 77 -19.34 -54.23 -24.60
C ALA A 77 -18.53 -55.31 -25.34
N ARG A 78 -17.20 -55.14 -25.41
CA ARG A 78 -16.30 -56.14 -25.98
C ARG A 78 -16.35 -57.46 -25.21
N SER A 79 -16.21 -57.44 -23.89
CA SER A 79 -16.26 -58.66 -23.05
C SER A 79 -17.61 -59.38 -23.21
N THR A 80 -18.71 -58.63 -23.33
CA THR A 80 -20.04 -59.20 -23.56
C THR A 80 -20.15 -59.85 -24.94
N ALA A 81 -19.63 -59.20 -25.99
CA ALA A 81 -19.59 -59.75 -27.34
C ALA A 81 -18.71 -61.01 -27.43
N GLU A 82 -17.55 -61.01 -26.77
CA GLU A 82 -16.66 -62.18 -26.65
C GLU A 82 -17.38 -63.35 -25.96
N ALA A 83 -18.08 -63.09 -24.84
CA ALA A 83 -18.83 -64.11 -24.12
C ALA A 83 -20.01 -64.68 -24.92
N GLN A 84 -20.77 -63.83 -25.61
CA GLN A 84 -21.85 -64.26 -26.50
C GLN A 84 -21.32 -65.06 -27.70
N GLY A 85 -20.20 -64.64 -28.30
CA GLY A 85 -19.53 -65.36 -29.36
C GLY A 85 -19.05 -66.75 -28.93
N ALA A 86 -18.47 -66.87 -27.73
CA ALA A 86 -18.07 -68.15 -27.15
C ALA A 86 -19.27 -69.08 -26.90
N ALA A 87 -20.40 -68.53 -26.45
CA ALA A 87 -21.64 -69.31 -26.26
C ALA A 87 -22.21 -69.84 -27.59
N TRP A 88 -22.24 -69.02 -28.65
CA TRP A 88 -22.69 -69.46 -29.98
C TRP A 88 -21.76 -70.49 -30.63
N LEU A 89 -20.45 -70.35 -30.43
CA LEU A 89 -19.45 -71.34 -30.88
C LEU A 89 -19.62 -72.70 -30.19
N ALA A 90 -20.06 -72.71 -28.93
CA ALA A 90 -20.37 -73.94 -28.21
C ALA A 90 -21.66 -74.62 -28.72
N GLU A 91 -22.55 -73.89 -29.41
CA GLU A 91 -23.86 -74.38 -29.87
C GLU A 91 -23.97 -74.70 -31.38
N ALA A 92 -23.05 -74.27 -32.26
CA ALA A 92 -23.32 -74.23 -33.72
C ALA A 92 -22.38 -75.08 -34.64
N PRO A 93 -22.94 -75.83 -35.63
CA PRO A 93 -22.21 -76.46 -36.73
C PRO A 93 -22.03 -75.54 -37.96
N ALA A 94 -20.84 -75.59 -38.57
CA ALA A 94 -20.38 -75.11 -39.91
C ALA A 94 -20.71 -73.66 -40.42
N GLN A 95 -21.74 -72.97 -39.97
CA GLN A 95 -22.11 -71.60 -40.42
C GLN A 95 -21.29 -70.48 -39.70
N VAL A 96 -20.32 -70.88 -38.88
CA VAL A 96 -19.54 -70.06 -37.94
C VAL A 96 -18.60 -69.04 -38.60
N ARG A 97 -18.07 -69.30 -39.81
CA ARG A 97 -17.01 -68.46 -40.40
C ARG A 97 -17.44 -67.02 -40.73
N ALA A 98 -18.65 -66.80 -41.23
CA ALA A 98 -19.11 -65.45 -41.56
C ALA A 98 -19.42 -64.61 -40.31
N VAL A 99 -19.83 -65.24 -39.21
CA VAL A 99 -20.07 -64.59 -37.92
C VAL A 99 -18.74 -64.29 -37.21
N GLU A 100 -17.73 -65.15 -37.37
CA GLU A 100 -16.37 -64.89 -36.87
C GLU A 100 -15.69 -63.69 -37.54
N GLU A 101 -15.87 -63.48 -38.84
CA GLU A 101 -15.30 -62.30 -39.52
C GLU A 101 -15.94 -60.99 -39.04
N VAL A 102 -17.26 -60.97 -38.81
CA VAL A 102 -17.96 -59.81 -38.24
C VAL A 102 -17.56 -59.58 -36.77
N ARG A 103 -17.34 -60.66 -36.00
CA ARG A 103 -16.84 -60.58 -34.62
C ARG A 103 -15.43 -60.00 -34.55
N LEU A 104 -14.51 -60.50 -35.37
CA LEU A 104 -13.11 -60.01 -35.43
C LEU A 104 -13.05 -58.55 -35.89
N ALA A 105 -13.90 -58.15 -36.85
CA ALA A 105 -14.03 -56.75 -37.25
C ALA A 105 -14.58 -55.87 -36.10
N GLY A 106 -15.54 -56.37 -35.31
CA GLY A 106 -16.06 -55.70 -34.13
C GLY A 106 -15.04 -55.57 -32.99
N GLU A 107 -14.21 -56.60 -32.77
CA GLU A 107 -13.12 -56.59 -31.79
C GLU A 107 -12.01 -55.60 -32.19
N ALA A 108 -11.64 -55.57 -33.47
CA ALA A 108 -10.68 -54.60 -34.00
C ALA A 108 -11.21 -53.15 -33.89
N ALA A 109 -12.50 -52.93 -34.19
CA ALA A 109 -13.14 -51.62 -34.04
C ALA A 109 -13.23 -51.19 -32.56
N GLY A 110 -13.56 -52.12 -31.65
CA GLY A 110 -13.60 -51.86 -30.21
C GLY A 110 -12.21 -51.57 -29.62
N ALA A 111 -11.18 -52.28 -30.07
CA ALA A 111 -9.79 -52.03 -29.67
C ALA A 111 -9.28 -50.67 -30.18
N ALA A 112 -9.63 -50.30 -31.42
CA ALA A 112 -9.29 -48.99 -31.97
C ALA A 112 -10.01 -47.84 -31.21
N ALA A 113 -11.29 -48.01 -30.88
CA ALA A 113 -12.04 -47.04 -30.08
C ALA A 113 -11.49 -46.90 -28.66
N ALA A 114 -11.12 -48.01 -28.01
CA ALA A 114 -10.50 -47.99 -26.69
C ALA A 114 -9.10 -47.36 -26.70
N ALA A 115 -8.31 -47.58 -27.76
CA ALA A 115 -7.02 -46.94 -27.92
C ALA A 115 -7.15 -45.41 -28.10
N ALA A 116 -8.08 -44.96 -28.95
CA ALA A 116 -8.36 -43.54 -29.14
C ALA A 116 -8.84 -42.85 -27.85
N ALA A 117 -9.74 -43.50 -27.09
CA ALA A 117 -10.21 -42.96 -25.82
C ALA A 117 -9.11 -42.85 -24.75
N ARG A 118 -8.14 -43.77 -24.75
CA ARG A 118 -6.98 -43.72 -23.84
C ARG A 118 -6.02 -42.60 -24.22
N GLU A 119 -5.79 -42.38 -25.51
CA GLU A 119 -4.97 -41.26 -26.01
C GLU A 119 -5.61 -39.91 -25.65
N GLU A 120 -6.93 -39.76 -25.84
CA GLU A 120 -7.66 -38.56 -25.42
C GLU A 120 -7.62 -38.35 -23.89
N ALA A 121 -7.74 -39.41 -23.09
CA ALA A 121 -7.64 -39.32 -21.63
C ALA A 121 -6.22 -38.93 -21.17
N GLU A 122 -5.17 -39.45 -21.81
CA GLU A 122 -3.79 -39.07 -21.53
C GLU A 122 -3.50 -37.61 -21.90
N ALA A 123 -4.01 -37.15 -23.05
CA ALA A 123 -3.92 -35.75 -23.47
C ALA A 123 -4.65 -34.82 -22.47
N ALA A 124 -5.88 -35.15 -22.07
CA ALA A 124 -6.63 -34.37 -21.09
C ALA A 124 -5.95 -34.33 -19.71
N ARG A 125 -5.34 -35.44 -19.27
CA ARG A 125 -4.54 -35.47 -18.03
C ARG A 125 -3.28 -34.63 -18.12
N ALA A 126 -2.63 -34.59 -19.29
CA ALA A 126 -1.46 -33.73 -19.52
C ALA A 126 -1.86 -32.25 -19.48
N GLU A 127 -2.96 -31.87 -20.11
CA GLU A 127 -3.53 -30.51 -20.04
C GLU A 127 -3.91 -30.13 -18.61
N ALA A 128 -4.59 -31.01 -17.86
CA ALA A 128 -4.96 -30.75 -16.46
C ALA A 128 -3.73 -30.56 -15.57
N ARG A 129 -2.66 -31.34 -15.76
CA ARG A 129 -1.39 -31.14 -15.03
C ARG A 129 -0.73 -29.81 -15.37
N ALA A 130 -0.74 -29.42 -16.65
CA ALA A 130 -0.19 -28.13 -17.08
C ALA A 130 -1.01 -26.96 -16.49
N ALA A 131 -2.33 -27.07 -16.45
CA ALA A 131 -3.20 -26.08 -15.83
C ALA A 131 -2.94 -25.95 -14.32
N VAL A 132 -2.85 -27.07 -13.59
CA VAL A 132 -2.50 -27.06 -12.15
C VAL A 132 -1.13 -26.43 -11.90
N GLN A 133 -0.13 -26.73 -12.74
CA GLN A 133 1.19 -26.11 -12.64
C GLN A 133 1.14 -24.60 -12.90
N ALA A 134 0.36 -24.15 -13.89
CA ALA A 134 0.16 -22.73 -14.18
C ALA A 134 -0.54 -22.01 -13.02
N THR A 135 -1.64 -22.57 -12.49
CA THR A 135 -2.35 -22.01 -11.33
C THR A 135 -1.44 -21.94 -10.10
N THR A 136 -0.63 -22.97 -9.85
CA THR A 136 0.33 -22.95 -8.74
C THR A 136 1.35 -21.83 -8.90
N ALA A 137 1.89 -21.62 -10.11
CA ALA A 137 2.82 -20.53 -10.38
C ALA A 137 2.17 -19.14 -10.20
N ILE A 138 0.91 -18.98 -10.60
CA ILE A 138 0.16 -17.73 -10.40
C ILE A 138 -0.07 -17.45 -8.91
N VAL A 139 -0.50 -18.45 -8.13
CA VAL A 139 -0.71 -18.28 -6.68
C VAL A 139 0.60 -17.90 -5.98
N VAL A 140 1.72 -18.56 -6.32
CA VAL A 140 3.03 -18.20 -5.76
C VAL A 140 3.44 -16.77 -6.15
N ALA A 141 3.22 -16.36 -7.40
CA ALA A 141 3.49 -14.99 -7.82
C ALA A 141 2.61 -13.97 -7.08
N GLN A 142 1.34 -14.29 -6.83
CA GLN A 142 0.42 -13.44 -6.08
C GLN A 142 0.81 -13.31 -4.59
N GLU A 143 1.24 -14.40 -3.96
CA GLU A 143 1.76 -14.38 -2.59
C GLU A 143 3.03 -13.52 -2.49
N GLN A 144 3.92 -13.60 -3.47
CA GLN A 144 5.13 -12.77 -3.52
C GLN A 144 4.79 -11.29 -3.75
N ALA A 145 3.88 -10.98 -4.68
CA ALA A 145 3.45 -9.62 -4.95
C ALA A 145 2.78 -8.99 -3.72
N SER A 146 1.84 -9.70 -3.09
CA SER A 146 1.15 -9.22 -1.87
C SER A 146 2.09 -9.03 -0.69
N ALA A 147 3.07 -9.93 -0.48
CA ALA A 147 4.09 -9.76 0.54
C ALA A 147 4.95 -8.50 0.28
N SER A 148 5.39 -8.30 -0.97
CA SER A 148 6.19 -7.12 -1.34
C SER A 148 5.41 -5.80 -1.21
N ALA A 149 4.13 -5.80 -1.54
CA ALA A 149 3.26 -4.64 -1.38
C ALA A 149 3.04 -4.32 0.10
N ALA A 150 2.85 -5.33 0.95
CA ALA A 150 2.73 -5.17 2.39
C ALA A 150 4.02 -4.58 3.01
N GLU A 151 5.19 -5.09 2.61
CA GLU A 151 6.49 -4.54 3.05
C GLU A 151 6.66 -3.07 2.63
N ALA A 152 6.28 -2.71 1.40
CA ALA A 152 6.34 -1.34 0.91
C ALA A 152 5.41 -0.39 1.70
N VAL A 153 4.19 -0.84 2.02
CA VAL A 153 3.24 -0.06 2.83
C VAL A 153 3.76 0.16 4.24
N VAL A 154 4.33 -0.87 4.88
CA VAL A 154 4.91 -0.75 6.22
C VAL A 154 6.09 0.21 6.22
N ALA A 155 6.98 0.14 5.22
CA ALA A 155 8.09 1.07 5.07
C ALA A 155 7.61 2.52 4.89
N ALA A 156 6.66 2.75 3.97
CA ALA A 156 6.09 4.07 3.75
C ALA A 156 5.40 4.63 5.00
N HIS A 157 4.72 3.79 5.79
CA HIS A 157 4.10 4.21 7.04
C HIS A 157 5.13 4.58 8.12
N ALA A 158 6.24 3.84 8.20
CA ALA A 158 7.34 4.16 9.10
C ALA A 158 7.98 5.51 8.74
N ASP A 159 8.24 5.74 7.44
CA ASP A 159 8.82 6.99 6.94
C ASP A 159 7.88 8.19 7.20
N ALA A 160 6.58 8.04 6.91
CA ALA A 160 5.58 9.07 7.17
C ALA A 160 5.47 9.39 8.67
N THR A 161 5.53 8.37 9.53
CA THR A 161 5.50 8.56 10.98
C THR A 161 6.74 9.29 11.48
N ALA A 162 7.92 8.94 10.97
CA ALA A 162 9.18 9.61 11.30
C ALA A 162 9.17 11.08 10.82
N ALA A 163 8.65 11.35 9.63
CA ALA A 163 8.50 12.71 9.11
C ALA A 163 7.56 13.56 9.97
N LEU A 164 6.41 13.00 10.40
CA LEU A 164 5.48 13.67 11.31
C LEU A 164 6.10 13.95 12.69
N GLU A 165 6.87 13.00 13.23
CA GLU A 165 7.57 13.19 14.50
C GLU A 165 8.62 14.31 14.40
N GLN A 166 9.37 14.35 13.29
CA GLN A 166 10.34 15.41 13.04
C GLN A 166 9.68 16.77 12.87
N ALA A 167 8.58 16.84 12.10
CA ALA A 167 7.80 18.07 11.94
C ALA A 167 7.24 18.57 13.29
N ALA A 168 6.78 17.66 14.14
CA ALA A 168 6.30 17.99 15.48
C ALA A 168 7.43 18.54 16.38
N LYS A 169 8.62 17.97 16.32
CA LYS A 169 9.82 18.48 17.04
C LYS A 169 10.19 19.87 16.57
N SER A 170 10.31 20.08 15.25
CA SER A 170 10.63 21.39 14.67
C SER A 170 9.57 22.45 15.04
N ALA A 171 8.28 22.09 15.03
CA ALA A 171 7.21 22.99 15.45
C ALA A 171 7.29 23.35 16.95
N ALA A 172 7.63 22.38 17.81
CA ALA A 172 7.83 22.62 19.24
C ALA A 172 9.05 23.53 19.51
N GLU A 173 10.16 23.33 18.79
CA GLU A 173 11.35 24.18 18.88
C GLU A 173 11.04 25.62 18.44
N ALA A 174 10.31 25.79 17.33
CA ALA A 174 9.88 27.11 16.86
C ALA A 174 8.95 27.81 17.86
N ALA A 175 8.02 27.07 18.47
CA ALA A 175 7.14 27.62 19.50
C ALA A 175 7.93 28.07 20.75
N SER A 176 8.92 27.28 21.18
CA SER A 176 9.79 27.65 22.30
C SER A 176 10.60 28.91 22.00
N ALA A 177 11.18 29.01 20.81
CA ALA A 177 11.94 30.18 20.38
C ALA A 177 11.06 31.44 20.32
N LEU A 178 9.80 31.32 19.90
CA LEU A 178 8.84 32.43 19.92
C LEU A 178 8.56 32.91 21.35
N THR A 179 8.32 31.98 22.28
CA THR A 179 8.11 32.32 23.71
C THR A 179 9.34 33.01 24.32
N GLU A 180 10.55 32.54 24.01
CA GLU A 180 11.79 33.21 24.45
C GLU A 180 11.93 34.62 23.88
N ALA A 181 11.58 34.81 22.61
CA ALA A 181 11.58 36.13 21.98
C ALA A 181 10.55 37.08 22.60
N GLU A 182 9.33 36.59 22.87
CA GLU A 182 8.28 37.37 23.56
C GLU A 182 8.73 37.78 24.96
N GLN A 183 9.36 36.87 25.72
CA GLN A 183 9.92 37.18 27.03
C GLN A 183 11.03 38.24 26.95
N ALA A 184 11.93 38.12 25.98
CA ALA A 184 13.01 39.10 25.79
C ALA A 184 12.47 40.50 25.45
N VAL A 185 11.37 40.59 24.67
CA VAL A 185 10.68 41.86 24.40
C VAL A 185 10.07 42.41 25.68
N ALA A 186 9.36 41.60 26.46
CA ALA A 186 8.75 42.02 27.73
C ALA A 186 9.79 42.52 28.73
N ASP A 187 10.92 41.83 28.88
CA ASP A 187 12.02 42.22 29.76
C ASP A 187 12.64 43.57 29.31
N ARG A 188 12.76 43.79 28.01
CA ARG A 188 13.25 45.05 27.45
C ARG A 188 12.28 46.20 27.70
N GLU A 189 10.98 45.97 27.53
CA GLU A 189 9.94 46.96 27.85
C GLU A 189 9.95 47.32 29.34
N ALA A 190 10.11 46.32 30.22
CA ALA A 190 10.24 46.54 31.66
C ALA A 190 11.47 47.41 32.00
N MET A 191 12.65 47.09 31.46
CA MET A 191 13.86 47.91 31.65
C MET A 191 13.68 49.34 31.14
N GLN A 192 13.03 49.52 29.98
CA GLN A 192 12.75 50.86 29.46
C GLN A 192 11.80 51.65 30.37
N GLY A 193 10.79 50.99 30.93
CA GLY A 193 9.89 51.57 31.93
C GLY A 193 10.63 52.03 33.18
N GLU A 194 11.52 51.20 33.73
CA GLU A 194 12.36 51.54 34.88
C GLU A 194 13.31 52.71 34.59
N LEU A 195 13.96 52.72 33.44
CA LEU A 195 14.83 53.83 33.01
C LEU A 195 14.04 55.14 32.85
N ALA A 196 12.84 55.10 32.28
CA ALA A 196 11.97 56.26 32.14
C ALA A 196 11.52 56.79 33.51
N ALA A 197 11.16 55.90 34.43
CA ALA A 197 10.79 56.24 35.81
C ALA A 197 11.97 56.87 36.55
N ALA A 198 13.17 56.28 36.45
CA ALA A 198 14.39 56.83 37.06
C ALA A 198 14.75 58.22 36.49
N ALA A 199 14.60 58.41 35.18
CA ALA A 199 14.81 59.72 34.55
C ALA A 199 13.78 60.76 35.02
N ALA A 200 12.51 60.37 35.17
CA ALA A 200 11.46 61.23 35.71
C ALA A 200 11.73 61.61 37.17
N ALA A 201 12.15 60.66 38.01
CA ALA A 201 12.54 60.90 39.39
C ALA A 201 13.72 61.88 39.50
N ARG A 202 14.76 61.71 38.67
CA ARG A 202 15.90 62.66 38.61
C ARG A 202 15.47 64.07 38.20
N ARG A 203 14.60 64.20 37.19
CA ARG A 203 14.04 65.51 36.81
C ARG A 203 13.26 66.14 37.95
N SER A 204 12.43 65.38 38.64
CA SER A 204 11.67 65.86 39.80
C SER A 204 12.59 66.31 40.94
N ALA A 205 13.61 65.53 41.28
CA ALA A 205 14.61 65.91 42.28
C ALA A 205 15.33 67.22 41.92
N ALA A 206 15.77 67.37 40.66
CA ALA A 206 16.40 68.60 40.19
C ALA A 206 15.45 69.82 40.27
N THR A 207 14.15 69.65 39.98
CA THR A 207 13.18 70.74 40.14
C THR A 207 12.95 71.13 41.59
N VAL A 208 12.97 70.16 42.52
CA VAL A 208 12.85 70.43 43.96
C VAL A 208 14.09 71.17 44.46
N GLU A 209 15.29 70.72 44.09
CA GLU A 209 16.56 71.37 44.46
C GLU A 209 16.63 72.82 43.93
N ALA A 210 16.21 73.05 42.69
CA ALA A 210 16.13 74.41 42.12
C ALA A 210 15.14 75.30 42.86
N ALA A 211 13.98 74.77 43.25
CA ALA A 211 12.98 75.49 44.04
C ALA A 211 13.50 75.83 45.46
N GLU A 212 14.19 74.89 46.11
CA GLU A 212 14.84 75.14 47.41
C GLU A 212 15.92 76.20 47.31
N ALA A 213 16.75 76.17 46.27
CA ALA A 213 17.79 77.18 46.04
C ALA A 213 17.17 78.57 45.82
N ALA A 214 16.11 78.67 45.02
CA ALA A 214 15.39 79.93 44.80
C ALA A 214 14.74 80.47 46.10
N ALA A 215 14.14 79.59 46.91
CA ALA A 215 13.58 79.97 48.21
C ALA A 215 14.67 80.47 49.18
N ARG A 216 15.85 79.84 49.21
CA ARG A 216 16.99 80.31 50.00
C ARG A 216 17.47 81.68 49.53
N HIS A 217 17.58 81.90 48.22
CA HIS A 217 17.96 83.19 47.66
C HIS A 217 16.97 84.30 48.04
N ALA A 218 15.67 84.04 47.87
CA ALA A 218 14.62 84.99 48.26
C ALA A 218 14.62 85.29 49.77
N ALA A 219 14.92 84.30 50.61
CA ALA A 219 15.05 84.50 52.06
C ALA A 219 16.27 85.36 52.42
N VAL A 220 17.40 85.20 51.72
CA VAL A 220 18.58 86.05 51.89
C VAL A 220 18.29 87.48 51.46
N GLU A 221 17.70 87.69 50.28
CA GLU A 221 17.30 89.02 49.80
C GLU A 221 16.32 89.72 50.75
N ALA A 222 15.36 88.97 51.30
CA ALA A 222 14.41 89.50 52.28
C ALA A 222 15.09 89.91 53.60
N ALA A 223 16.10 89.16 54.05
CA ALA A 223 16.87 89.48 55.25
C ALA A 223 17.81 90.68 55.05
N GLU A 224 18.33 90.90 53.84
CA GLU A 224 19.14 92.08 53.51
C GLU A 224 18.30 93.37 53.39
N ALA A 225 17.01 93.25 53.07
CA ALA A 225 16.09 94.39 52.92
C ALA A 225 15.52 94.91 54.26
N THR A 226 15.67 94.17 55.36
CA THR A 226 15.21 94.51 56.72
C THR A 226 16.33 95.01 57.60
#